data_AF-A0A955HLY2-F1
#
_entry.id   AF-A0A955HLY2-F1
#
_cell.length_a   1.000
_cell.length_b   1.000
_cell.length_c   1.000
_cell.angle_alpha   90.00
_cell.angle_beta   90.00
_cell.angle_gamma   90.00
#
_symmetry.space_group_name_H-M   'P 1'
#
loop_
_entity.id
_entity.type
_entity.pdbx_description
1 polymer ?
#
loop_
_entity_poly.entity_id
_entity_poly.type
_entity_poly.pdbx_seq_one_letter_code
_entity_poly.pdbx_strand_id
1 'polypeptide(L)'
;MPLSPTKIKKWKLLFSEDVSLSEHAPLEKRVYELPDGAVIDDFYVTTLADSVHIIPITKDKIVVMIRMYKPGSDEIMIQFPAGRFEPKKHGTRDAAAVAELAEETGIYASEADI
;
A
#
# COMPACT_ATOMS: atom_id res chain seq x y z
N MET A 1 4.50 24.43 -13.04
CA MET A 1 3.74 23.94 -14.20
C MET A 1 2.78 22.87 -13.73
N PRO A 2 1.46 22.98 -13.95
CA PRO A 2 0.59 21.82 -13.79
C PRO A 2 0.92 20.82 -14.90
N LEU A 3 1.22 19.58 -14.54
CA LEU A 3 1.37 18.49 -15.51
C LEU A 3 0.05 18.37 -16.29
N SER A 4 0.12 18.52 -17.61
CA SER A 4 -1.03 18.26 -18.48
C SER A 4 -1.42 16.78 -18.32
N PRO A 5 -2.70 16.43 -18.09
CA PRO A 5 -3.09 15.05 -17.98
C PRO A 5 -3.02 14.40 -19.35
N THR A 6 -1.88 13.79 -19.67
CA THR A 6 -1.81 12.81 -20.77
C THR A 6 -2.88 11.75 -20.50
N LYS A 7 -3.77 11.49 -21.46
CA LYS A 7 -4.76 10.40 -21.33
C LYS A 7 -4.04 9.06 -21.30
N ILE A 8 -3.65 8.61 -20.10
CA ILE A 8 -3.07 7.29 -19.87
C ILE A 8 -4.18 6.25 -20.09
N LYS A 9 -3.91 5.26 -20.94
CA LYS A 9 -4.78 4.09 -21.13
C LYS A 9 -4.24 2.93 -20.31
N LYS A 10 -5.13 2.19 -19.64
CA LYS A 10 -4.78 0.98 -18.90
C LYS A 10 -4.27 -0.11 -19.87
N TRP A 11 -3.23 -0.83 -19.48
CA TRP A 11 -2.77 -2.01 -20.21
C TRP A 11 -3.82 -3.12 -20.12
N LYS A 12 -3.97 -3.88 -21.20
CA LYS A 12 -4.95 -4.97 -21.28
C LYS A 12 -4.27 -6.27 -20.85
N LEU A 13 -4.77 -6.87 -19.76
CA LEU A 13 -4.30 -8.17 -19.29
C LEU A 13 -4.75 -9.25 -20.30
N LEU A 14 -3.79 -9.98 -20.86
CA LEU A 14 -4.05 -11.08 -21.79
C LEU A 14 -4.03 -12.44 -21.07
N PHE A 15 -3.12 -12.60 -20.12
CA PHE A 15 -2.91 -13.85 -19.39
C PHE A 15 -2.35 -13.58 -17.99
N SER A 16 -2.63 -14.46 -17.05
CA SER A 16 -2.07 -14.45 -15.69
C SER A 16 -1.89 -15.88 -15.18
N GLU A 17 -0.77 -16.12 -14.51
CA GLU A 17 -0.43 -17.38 -13.85
C GLU A 17 0.05 -17.11 -12.42
N ASP A 18 -0.45 -17.89 -11.46
CA ASP A 18 0.04 -17.87 -10.09
C ASP A 18 1.38 -18.62 -10.01
N VAL A 19 2.42 -17.89 -9.62
CA VAL A 19 3.79 -18.39 -9.43
C VAL A 19 4.27 -18.12 -8.00
N SER A 20 3.34 -18.04 -7.06
CA SER A 20 3.60 -17.73 -5.66
C SER A 20 4.54 -18.74 -5.02
N LEU A 21 5.52 -18.24 -4.27
CA LEU A 21 6.44 -19.09 -3.50
C LEU A 21 5.79 -19.59 -2.20
N SER A 22 4.90 -18.78 -1.62
CA SER A 22 4.12 -19.09 -0.41
C SER A 22 2.97 -18.10 -0.27
N GLU A 23 2.08 -18.34 0.69
CA GLU A 23 1.00 -17.40 1.06
C GLU A 23 1.52 -16.01 1.50
N HIS A 24 2.76 -15.92 1.98
CA HIS A 24 3.40 -14.67 2.41
C HIS A 24 4.14 -13.94 1.30
N ALA A 25 4.32 -14.57 0.14
CA ALA A 25 5.00 -14.01 -1.02
C ALA A 25 4.17 -14.30 -2.29
N PRO A 26 2.94 -13.75 -2.38
CA PRO A 26 2.09 -13.98 -3.53
C PRO A 26 2.69 -13.31 -4.77
N LEU A 27 2.76 -14.03 -5.89
CA LEU A 27 3.37 -13.54 -7.11
C LEU A 27 2.62 -14.08 -8.32
N GLU A 28 2.25 -13.19 -9.22
CA GLU A 28 1.61 -13.54 -10.49
C GLU A 28 2.50 -13.14 -11.66
N LYS A 29 2.73 -14.08 -12.58
CA LYS A 29 3.28 -13.76 -13.91
C LYS A 29 2.14 -13.34 -14.82
N ARG A 30 2.24 -12.16 -15.43
CA ARG A 30 1.19 -11.55 -16.25
C ARG A 30 1.71 -11.19 -17.63
N VAL A 31 0.84 -11.36 -18.63
CA VAL A 31 1.06 -10.91 -20.00
C VAL A 31 0.12 -9.73 -20.27
N TYR A 32 0.68 -8.61 -20.73
CA TYR A 32 -0.05 -7.38 -21.02
C TYR A 32 0.10 -6.95 -22.47
N GLU A 33 -0.99 -6.46 -23.06
CA GLU A 33 -0.98 -5.66 -24.29
C GLU A 33 -0.97 -4.16 -23.89
N LEU A 34 0.04 -3.44 -24.36
CA LEU A 34 0.22 -2.01 -24.16
C LEU A 34 -0.70 -1.19 -25.07
N PRO A 35 -0.90 0.11 -24.82
CA PRO A 35 -1.78 0.95 -25.63
C PRO A 35 -1.36 1.13 -27.09
N ASP A 36 -0.10 0.86 -27.42
CA ASP A 36 0.48 0.89 -28.77
C ASP A 36 0.44 -0.48 -29.48
N GLY A 37 -0.12 -1.51 -28.82
CA GLY A 37 -0.22 -2.88 -29.33
C GLY A 37 0.99 -3.77 -29.02
N ALA A 38 2.05 -3.26 -28.38
CA ALA A 38 3.16 -4.09 -27.95
C ALA A 38 2.72 -5.06 -26.84
N VAL A 39 3.35 -6.24 -26.79
CA VAL A 39 3.07 -7.26 -25.77
C VAL A 39 4.27 -7.40 -24.83
N ILE A 40 4.01 -7.35 -23.53
CA ILE A 40 4.96 -7.71 -22.47
C ILE A 40 4.49 -9.03 -21.88
N ASP A 41 5.30 -10.07 -21.99
CA ASP A 41 4.99 -11.43 -21.53
C ASP A 41 5.81 -11.89 -20.31
N ASP A 42 6.63 -11.01 -19.74
CA ASP A 42 7.46 -11.26 -18.57
C ASP A 42 7.28 -10.18 -17.49
N PHE A 43 6.03 -9.96 -17.07
CA PHE A 43 5.70 -8.97 -16.03
C PHE A 43 5.26 -9.66 -14.74
N TYR A 44 5.86 -9.32 -13.61
CA TYR A 44 5.56 -9.93 -12.31
C TYR A 44 4.84 -8.95 -11.38
N VAL A 45 3.76 -9.39 -10.75
CA VAL A 45 2.95 -8.58 -9.84
C VAL A 45 2.76 -9.31 -8.51
N THR A 46 3.12 -8.65 -7.42
CA THR A 46 2.80 -9.10 -6.07
C THR A 46 1.40 -8.62 -5.68
N THR A 47 0.54 -9.53 -5.20
CA THR A 47 -0.83 -9.23 -4.79
C THR A 47 -0.97 -9.14 -3.27
N LEU A 48 -0.15 -8.27 -2.66
CA LEU A 48 -0.28 -7.98 -1.23
C LEU A 48 -1.61 -7.29 -0.94
N ALA A 49 -2.09 -7.47 0.29
CA ALA A 49 -3.29 -6.77 0.74
C ALA A 49 -3.09 -5.26 0.75
N ASP A 50 -4.21 -4.54 0.58
CA ASP A 50 -4.28 -3.11 0.82
C ASP A 50 -3.71 -2.75 2.19
N SER A 51 -3.15 -1.56 2.29
CA SER A 51 -2.64 -0.99 3.55
C SER A 51 -3.17 0.43 3.74
N VAL A 52 -3.22 0.84 4.99
CA VAL A 52 -3.50 2.22 5.40
C VAL A 52 -2.20 2.84 5.90
N HIS A 53 -1.99 4.11 5.57
CA HIS A 53 -0.87 4.92 6.05
C HIS A 53 -1.44 6.20 6.64
N ILE A 54 -0.98 6.56 7.83
CA ILE A 54 -1.53 7.68 8.61
C ILE A 54 -0.48 8.77 8.69
N ILE A 55 -0.86 10.02 8.42
CA ILE A 55 0.00 11.19 8.65
C ILE A 55 -0.56 11.92 9.88
N PRO A 56 -0.09 11.60 11.10
CA PRO A 56 -0.67 12.15 12.31
C PRO A 56 -0.10 13.54 12.54
N ILE A 57 -0.96 14.55 12.59
CA ILE A 57 -0.58 15.95 12.84
C ILE A 57 -1.15 16.37 14.18
N THR A 58 -0.27 16.68 15.14
CA THR A 58 -0.69 17.14 16.46
C THR A 58 -1.26 18.57 16.42
N LYS A 59 -1.88 19.02 17.52
CA LYS A 59 -2.35 20.41 17.66
C LYS A 59 -1.22 21.44 17.47
N ASP A 60 -0.01 21.06 17.84
CA ASP A 60 1.21 21.87 17.69
C ASP A 60 1.84 21.76 16.29
N LYS A 61 1.12 21.17 15.32
CA LYS A 61 1.58 20.97 13.93
C LYS A 61 2.83 20.12 13.80
N ILE A 62 3.04 19.20 14.75
CA ILE A 62 4.10 18.22 14.71
C ILE A 62 3.61 16.98 13.96
N VAL A 63 4.42 16.48 13.04
CA VAL A 63 4.17 15.22 12.34
C VAL A 63 4.79 14.10 13.16
N VAL A 64 3.97 13.12 13.56
CA VAL A 64 4.43 11.95 14.31
C VAL A 64 4.86 10.85 13.35
N MET A 65 6.05 10.29 13.59
CA MET A 65 6.63 9.19 12.80
C MET A 65 7.17 8.11 13.74
N ILE A 66 7.33 6.90 13.23
CA ILE A 66 7.90 5.76 13.95
C ILE A 66 9.21 5.30 13.30
N ARG A 67 10.00 4.54 14.06
CA ARG A 67 11.19 3.85 13.56
C ARG A 67 10.93 2.35 13.57
N MET A 68 11.02 1.72 12.41
CA MET A 68 10.76 0.29 12.26
C MET A 68 11.88 -0.37 11.45
N TYR A 69 12.35 -1.54 11.91
CA TYR A 69 13.24 -2.37 11.11
C TYR A 69 12.48 -2.98 9.93
N LYS A 70 13.01 -2.84 8.72
CA LYS A 70 12.44 -3.38 7.48
C LYS A 70 13.35 -4.45 6.91
N PRO A 71 12.98 -5.75 7.02
CA PRO A 71 13.79 -6.84 6.50
C PRO A 71 14.09 -6.75 5.00
N GLY A 72 13.16 -6.20 4.21
CA GLY A 72 13.34 -6.07 2.75
C GLY A 72 14.47 -5.12 2.34
N SER A 73 14.79 -4.13 3.18
CA SER A 73 15.89 -3.19 2.96
C SER A 73 17.06 -3.39 3.93
N ASP A 74 16.91 -4.26 4.93
CA ASP A 74 17.86 -4.47 6.04
C ASP A 74 18.22 -3.17 6.80
N GLU A 75 17.21 -2.34 7.07
CA GLU A 75 17.44 -1.02 7.69
C GLU A 75 16.38 -0.68 8.74
N ILE A 76 16.75 0.18 9.70
CA ILE A 76 15.77 0.87 10.55
C ILE A 76 15.34 2.14 9.82
N MET A 77 14.11 2.13 9.31
CA MET A 77 13.54 3.24 8.55
C MET A 77 12.66 4.12 9.42
N ILE A 78 12.65 5.42 9.12
CA ILE A 78 11.64 6.35 9.62
C ILE A 78 10.44 6.30 8.68
N GLN A 79 9.25 6.02 9.22
CA GLN A 79 8.02 5.92 8.43
C GLN A 79 6.83 6.53 9.17
N PHE A 80 5.76 6.74 8.41
CA PHE A 80 4.44 6.97 8.98
C PHE A 80 3.89 5.69 9.64
N PRO A 81 3.04 5.82 10.67
CA PRO A 81 2.26 4.69 11.15
C PRO A 81 1.44 4.09 10.00
N ALA A 82 1.47 2.77 9.88
CA ALA A 82 0.84 2.08 8.75
C ALA A 82 0.62 0.61 9.06
N GLY A 83 -0.44 0.05 8.51
CA GLY A 83 -0.75 -1.36 8.69
C GLY A 83 -1.62 -1.93 7.60
N ARG A 84 -1.78 -3.25 7.67
CA ARG A 84 -2.54 -4.01 6.67
C ARG A 84 -4.03 -3.76 6.88
N PHE A 85 -4.74 -3.38 5.82
CA PHE A 85 -6.18 -3.32 5.88
C PHE A 85 -6.78 -4.72 5.76
N GLU A 86 -7.27 -5.23 6.88
CA GLU A 86 -8.05 -6.47 6.94
C GLU A 86 -9.54 -6.17 7.13
N PRO A 87 -10.40 -6.31 6.09
CA PRO A 87 -11.82 -5.96 6.16
C PRO A 87 -12.58 -6.69 7.28
N LYS A 88 -12.21 -7.94 7.56
CA LYS A 88 -12.83 -8.76 8.62
C LYS A 88 -12.45 -8.30 10.04
N LYS A 89 -11.25 -7.71 10.21
CA LYS A 89 -10.76 -7.18 11.50
C LYS A 89 -11.26 -5.75 11.73
N HIS A 90 -11.15 -4.91 10.71
CA HIS A 90 -11.31 -3.45 10.85
C HIS A 90 -12.66 -2.92 10.37
N GLY A 91 -13.33 -3.59 9.42
CA GLY A 91 -14.55 -3.08 8.78
C GLY A 91 -14.28 -1.99 7.74
N THR A 92 -13.77 -0.82 8.18
CA THR A 92 -13.45 0.33 7.32
C THR A 92 -11.94 0.60 7.28
N ARG A 93 -11.48 1.32 6.25
CA ARG A 93 -10.08 1.77 6.17
C ARG A 93 -9.78 2.81 7.25
N ASP A 94 -10.75 3.65 7.60
CA ASP A 94 -10.60 4.69 8.62
C ASP A 94 -10.46 4.05 10.01
N ALA A 95 -11.27 3.03 10.33
CA ALA A 95 -11.12 2.25 11.56
C ALA A 95 -9.76 1.52 11.62
N ALA A 96 -9.27 0.99 10.50
CA ALA A 96 -7.92 0.42 10.43
C ALA A 96 -6.86 1.49 10.73
N ALA A 97 -6.98 2.68 10.14
CA ALA A 97 -6.04 3.77 10.35
C ALA A 97 -6.00 4.21 11.83
N VAL A 98 -7.15 4.34 12.49
CA VAL A 98 -7.23 4.64 13.92
C VAL A 98 -6.57 3.55 14.77
N ALA A 99 -6.84 2.28 14.46
CA ALA A 99 -6.27 1.15 15.20
C ALA A 99 -4.74 1.12 15.08
N GLU A 100 -4.20 1.19 13.87
CA GLU A 100 -2.76 1.15 13.62
C GLU A 100 -2.03 2.35 14.24
N LEU A 101 -2.63 3.56 14.21
CA LEU A 101 -2.07 4.72 14.91
C LEU A 101 -1.92 4.44 16.42
N ALA A 102 -2.97 3.89 17.05
CA ALA A 102 -2.95 3.59 18.47
C ALA A 102 -1.97 2.46 18.81
N GLU A 103 -1.95 1.40 18.01
CA GLU A 103 -1.06 0.24 18.20
C GLU A 103 0.43 0.61 18.09
N GLU A 104 0.80 1.44 17.10
CA GLU A 104 2.22 1.75 16.83
C GLU A 104 2.75 2.97 17.59
N THR A 105 1.89 3.91 18.00
CA THR A 105 2.33 5.18 18.62
C THR A 105 1.74 5.44 20.01
N GLY A 106 0.69 4.72 20.42
CA GLY A 106 -0.08 5.01 21.62
C GLY A 106 -0.94 6.29 21.53
N ILE A 107 -1.04 6.91 20.35
CA ILE A 107 -1.90 8.08 20.11
C ILE A 107 -3.30 7.61 19.75
N TYR A 108 -4.30 8.16 20.41
CA TYR A 108 -5.70 7.85 20.16
C TYR A 108 -6.38 8.97 19.36
N ALA A 109 -7.09 8.57 18.31
CA ALA A 109 -7.95 9.41 17.49
C ALA A 109 -9.27 8.66 17.26
N SER A 110 -10.24 9.32 16.63
CA SER A 110 -11.49 8.72 16.18
C SER A 110 -11.61 8.76 14.66
N GLU A 111 -12.52 7.98 14.09
CA GLU A 111 -12.82 8.06 12.64
C GLU A 111 -13.29 9.46 12.22
N ALA A 112 -13.81 10.28 13.14
CA ALA A 112 -14.20 11.66 12.87
C ALA A 112 -13.00 12.63 12.71
N ASP A 113 -11.80 12.17 13.08
CA ASP A 113 -10.56 12.94 12.97
C ASP A 113 -9.78 12.65 11.67
N ILE A 114 -10.27 11.72 10.83
CA ILE A 114 -9.69 11.31 9.54
C ILE A 114 -10.36 12.09 8.40
#